data_AF-A0A378A301-F1
#
_entry.id   AF-A0A378A301-F1
#
_cell.length_a   1.000
_cell.length_b   1.000
_cell.length_c   1.000
_cell.angle_alpha   90.00
_cell.angle_beta   90.00
_cell.angle_gamma   90.00
#
_symmetry.space_group_name_H-M   'P 1'
#
loop_
_entity.id
_entity.type
_entity.pdbx_description
1 polymer ?
#
loop_
_entity_poly.entity_id
_entity_poly.type
_entity_poly.pdbx_seq_one_letter_code
_entity_poly.pdbx_strand_id
1 'polypeptide(L)'
;MNVGDYVEDQIESVTFDRITTQTAKQVIVQKVREAERAMVVDQFREHEGEIITGVVKKVNRDNITLDLGNNAEAVILREDMLPRENFRPGDRIRGVLYAVRPEARGAQLFVTRSKPEMLIELFRIEVPEIGEEVLEIKAAARDPGSRAKIAVKTNDKRIDPVGACVGMRGARVQAVSTELGGETHRYRPVDDNPAQFVINAMAPADVASIVVDEDKHTMDIAVEAGNLAQGDRP
;
A
#
# COMPACT_ATOMS: atom_id res chain seq x y z
N MET A 1 -21.52 -23.48 -44.38
CA MET A 1 -20.49 -22.49 -43.99
C MET A 1 -21.07 -21.13 -44.22
N ASN A 2 -21.33 -20.39 -43.15
CA ASN A 2 -21.68 -18.99 -43.21
C ASN A 2 -20.43 -18.12 -42.99
N VAL A 3 -20.51 -16.86 -43.37
CA VAL A 3 -19.43 -15.89 -43.14
C VAL A 3 -19.29 -15.69 -41.62
N GLY A 4 -18.12 -16.05 -41.07
CA GLY A 4 -17.82 -15.97 -39.64
C GLY A 4 -17.66 -17.31 -38.93
N ASP A 5 -17.97 -18.43 -39.59
CA ASP A 5 -17.78 -19.76 -39.01
C ASP A 5 -16.29 -20.18 -39.06
N TYR A 6 -15.80 -20.74 -37.96
CA TYR A 6 -14.52 -21.46 -37.93
C TYR A 6 -14.72 -22.87 -38.46
N VAL A 7 -13.94 -23.25 -39.46
CA VAL A 7 -13.94 -24.59 -40.04
C VAL A 7 -12.66 -25.27 -39.59
N GLU A 8 -12.80 -26.33 -38.80
CA GLU A 8 -11.66 -27.15 -38.35
C GLU A 8 -11.43 -28.28 -39.35
N ASP A 9 -10.30 -28.25 -40.06
CA ASP A 9 -9.83 -29.37 -40.87
C ASP A 9 -9.04 -30.35 -40.00
N GLN A 10 -9.43 -31.63 -40.04
CA GLN A 10 -8.73 -32.68 -39.28
C GLN A 10 -7.43 -33.06 -39.98
N ILE A 11 -6.33 -32.97 -39.24
CA ILE A 11 -4.99 -33.36 -39.69
C ILE A 11 -4.58 -34.64 -38.96
N GLU A 12 -3.79 -35.49 -39.62
CA GLU A 12 -3.30 -36.74 -39.01
C GLU A 12 -2.46 -36.49 -37.75
N SER A 13 -2.67 -37.31 -36.73
CA SER A 13 -1.97 -37.17 -35.45
C SER A 13 -0.49 -37.53 -35.59
N VAL A 14 0.39 -36.67 -35.10
CA VAL A 14 1.83 -36.94 -35.05
C VAL A 14 2.09 -38.11 -34.08
N THR A 15 2.81 -39.15 -34.51
CA THR A 15 3.20 -40.25 -33.63
C THR A 15 4.22 -39.75 -32.60
N PHE A 16 3.84 -39.77 -31.31
CA PHE A 16 4.71 -39.34 -30.23
C PHE A 16 5.84 -40.35 -30.00
N ASP A 17 7.06 -39.98 -30.39
CA ASP A 17 8.27 -40.69 -30.00
C ASP A 17 8.59 -40.45 -28.50
N ARG A 18 9.38 -41.34 -27.86
CA ARG A 18 9.64 -41.31 -26.40
C ARG A 18 10.15 -39.94 -25.90
N ILE A 19 10.92 -39.24 -26.72
CA ILE A 19 11.43 -37.88 -26.45
C ILE A 19 10.27 -36.87 -26.45
N THR A 20 9.39 -36.93 -27.45
CA THR A 20 8.24 -36.01 -27.56
C THR A 20 7.22 -36.20 -26.44
N THR A 21 7.04 -37.43 -25.93
CA THR A 21 6.19 -37.72 -24.77
C THR A 21 6.76 -37.10 -23.50
N GLN A 22 8.09 -37.11 -23.33
CA GLN A 22 8.74 -36.48 -22.18
C GLN A 22 8.61 -34.95 -22.24
N THR A 23 8.76 -34.36 -23.43
CA THR A 23 8.51 -32.93 -23.67
C THR A 23 7.04 -32.58 -23.43
N ALA A 24 6.09 -33.38 -23.91
CA ALA A 24 4.66 -33.18 -23.68
C ALA A 24 4.32 -33.19 -22.19
N LYS A 25 4.88 -34.14 -21.41
CA LYS A 25 4.72 -34.16 -19.95
C LYS A 25 5.25 -32.87 -19.31
N GLN A 26 6.40 -32.38 -19.76
CA GLN A 26 6.98 -31.14 -19.22
C GLN A 26 6.10 -29.91 -19.53
N VAL A 27 5.58 -29.81 -20.76
CA VAL A 27 4.67 -28.74 -21.17
C VAL A 27 3.36 -28.80 -20.40
N ILE A 28 2.78 -29.99 -20.20
CA ILE A 28 1.55 -30.18 -19.41
C ILE A 28 1.77 -29.71 -17.98
N VAL A 29 2.85 -30.14 -17.32
CA VAL A 29 3.16 -29.73 -15.94
C VAL A 29 3.39 -28.21 -15.84
N GLN A 30 4.04 -27.60 -16.83
CA GLN A 30 4.20 -26.15 -16.89
C GLN A 30 2.85 -25.44 -17.02
N LYS A 31 1.98 -25.89 -17.93
CA LYS A 31 0.64 -25.32 -18.14
C LYS A 31 -0.27 -25.46 -16.91
N VAL A 32 -0.22 -26.60 -16.22
CA VAL A 32 -0.96 -26.80 -14.96
C VAL A 32 -0.48 -25.80 -13.90
N ARG A 33 0.83 -25.63 -13.72
CA ARG A 33 1.37 -24.66 -12.76
C ARG A 33 1.03 -23.20 -13.11
N GLU A 34 1.04 -22.85 -14.40
CA GLU A 34 0.62 -21.53 -14.86
C GLU A 34 -0.86 -21.27 -14.54
N ALA A 35 -1.73 -22.25 -14.77
CA ALA A 35 -3.15 -22.17 -14.45
C ALA A 35 -3.39 -22.06 -12.94
N GLU A 36 -2.72 -22.89 -12.12
CA GLU A 36 -2.79 -22.81 -10.66
C GLU A 36 -2.36 -21.43 -10.15
N ARG A 37 -1.24 -20.89 -10.66
CA ARG A 37 -0.75 -19.56 -10.29
C ARG A 37 -1.75 -18.46 -10.69
N ALA A 38 -2.33 -18.53 -11.88
CA ALA A 38 -3.31 -17.55 -12.34
C ALA A 38 -4.54 -17.53 -11.42
N MET A 39 -5.06 -18.71 -11.05
CA MET A 39 -6.19 -18.82 -10.14
C MET A 39 -5.90 -18.22 -8.76
N VAL A 40 -4.72 -18.48 -8.21
CA VAL A 40 -4.34 -17.94 -6.90
C VAL A 40 -4.20 -16.42 -6.97
N VAL A 41 -3.57 -15.88 -8.02
CA VAL A 41 -3.40 -14.43 -8.17
C VAL A 41 -4.74 -13.71 -8.35
N ASP A 42 -5.70 -14.32 -9.04
CA ASP A 42 -7.05 -13.75 -9.17
C ASP A 42 -7.78 -13.66 -7.81
N GLN A 43 -7.52 -14.56 -6.86
CA GLN A 43 -8.06 -14.47 -5.49
C GLN A 43 -7.51 -13.25 -4.72
N PHE A 44 -6.27 -12.84 -5.02
CA PHE A 44 -5.67 -11.67 -4.41
C PHE A 44 -6.21 -10.34 -4.96
N ARG A 45 -6.94 -10.33 -6.09
CA ARG A 45 -7.57 -9.10 -6.58
C ARG A 45 -8.62 -8.54 -5.62
N GLU A 46 -9.33 -9.43 -4.92
CA GLU A 46 -10.32 -9.02 -3.90
C GLU A 46 -9.66 -8.36 -2.67
N HIS A 47 -8.36 -8.59 -2.49
CA HIS A 47 -7.57 -8.08 -1.36
C HIS A 47 -6.68 -6.88 -1.78
N GLU A 48 -6.93 -6.28 -2.95
CA GLU A 48 -6.25 -5.04 -3.35
C GLU A 48 -6.60 -3.92 -2.35
N GLY A 49 -5.57 -3.24 -1.85
CA GLY A 49 -5.67 -2.22 -0.81
C GLY A 49 -5.38 -2.73 0.60
N GLU A 50 -5.28 -4.05 0.82
CA GLU A 50 -5.06 -4.62 2.15
C GLU A 50 -3.57 -4.91 2.45
N ILE A 51 -3.23 -4.96 3.74
CA ILE A 51 -1.91 -5.41 4.18
C ILE A 51 -1.81 -6.93 4.08
N ILE A 52 -0.88 -7.37 3.22
CA ILE A 52 -0.47 -8.76 3.12
C ILE A 52 0.87 -8.97 3.81
N THR A 53 1.08 -10.19 4.29
CA THR A 53 2.35 -10.60 4.91
C THR A 53 3.03 -11.65 4.05
N GLY A 54 4.32 -11.49 3.80
CA GLY A 54 5.11 -12.42 3.01
C GLY A 54 6.50 -12.67 3.63
N VAL A 55 7.14 -13.74 3.17
CA VAL A 55 8.53 -14.06 3.52
C VAL A 55 9.43 -13.69 2.36
N VAL A 56 10.53 -12.98 2.61
CA VAL A 56 11.51 -12.65 1.58
C VAL A 56 12.14 -13.92 1.05
N LYS A 57 11.96 -14.17 -0.23
CA LYS A 57 12.56 -15.30 -0.94
C LYS A 57 13.85 -14.89 -1.64
N LYS A 58 13.84 -13.72 -2.27
CA LYS A 58 14.97 -13.21 -3.05
C LYS A 58 15.07 -11.70 -2.94
N VAL A 59 16.29 -11.20 -2.79
CA VAL A 59 16.61 -9.77 -2.81
C VAL A 59 17.46 -9.51 -4.05
N ASN A 60 16.94 -8.72 -4.98
CA ASN A 60 17.69 -8.21 -6.14
C ASN A 60 18.06 -6.74 -5.89
N ARG A 61 18.84 -6.14 -6.79
CA ARG A 61 19.24 -4.73 -6.67
C ARG A 61 18.04 -3.76 -6.71
N ASP A 62 17.06 -4.06 -7.56
CA ASP A 62 15.95 -3.14 -7.87
C ASP A 62 14.61 -3.58 -7.30
N ASN A 63 14.51 -4.81 -6.79
CA ASN A 63 13.27 -5.35 -6.23
C ASN A 63 13.52 -6.48 -5.21
N ILE A 64 12.51 -6.75 -4.41
CA ILE A 64 12.45 -7.87 -3.45
C ILE A 64 11.27 -8.76 -3.83
N THR A 65 11.52 -10.07 -3.93
CA THR A 65 10.49 -11.07 -4.14
C THR A 65 10.06 -11.68 -2.81
N LEU A 66 8.77 -11.60 -2.54
CA LEU A 66 8.09 -12.18 -1.39
C LEU A 66 7.35 -13.46 -1.78
N ASP A 67 7.37 -14.43 -0.90
CA ASP A 67 6.52 -15.61 -0.92
C ASP A 67 5.33 -15.39 0.02
N LEU A 68 4.12 -15.45 -0.51
CA LEU A 68 2.87 -15.28 0.25
C LEU A 68 2.24 -16.62 0.67
N GLY A 69 2.86 -17.75 0.28
CA GLY A 69 2.26 -19.08 0.40
C GLY A 69 1.35 -19.41 -0.80
N ASN A 70 0.89 -20.67 -0.87
CA ASN A 70 0.00 -21.18 -1.92
C ASN A 70 0.50 -20.90 -3.37
N ASN A 71 1.81 -20.89 -3.59
CA ASN A 71 2.45 -20.56 -4.89
C ASN A 71 2.24 -19.11 -5.38
N ALA A 72 1.75 -18.21 -4.53
CA ALA A 72 1.68 -16.78 -4.81
C ALA A 72 3.01 -16.09 -4.49
N GLU A 73 3.49 -15.30 -5.44
CA GLU A 73 4.68 -14.47 -5.28
C GLU A 73 4.28 -13.00 -5.47
N ALA A 74 4.83 -12.15 -4.61
CA ALA A 74 4.69 -10.71 -4.70
C ALA A 74 6.05 -10.05 -4.87
N VAL A 75 6.04 -8.83 -5.41
CA VAL A 75 7.24 -8.04 -5.61
C VAL A 75 7.06 -6.67 -4.96
N ILE A 76 8.08 -6.25 -4.22
CA ILE A 76 8.25 -4.88 -3.76
C ILE A 76 9.36 -4.25 -4.59
N LEU A 77 9.06 -3.16 -5.28
CA LEU A 77 10.06 -2.38 -6.00
C LEU A 77 10.91 -1.58 -5.03
N ARG A 78 12.14 -1.24 -5.41
CA ARG A 78 13.02 -0.46 -4.54
C ARG A 78 12.50 0.94 -4.22
N GLU A 79 11.74 1.54 -5.13
CA GLU A 79 11.02 2.82 -4.91
C GLU A 79 9.81 2.68 -3.98
N ASP A 80 9.25 1.48 -3.88
CA ASP A 80 8.12 1.14 -3.02
C ASP A 80 8.57 0.70 -1.60
N MET A 81 9.88 0.67 -1.33
CA MET A 81 10.48 0.40 -0.01
C MET A 81 10.80 1.68 0.75
N LEU A 82 10.96 1.56 2.08
CA LEU A 82 11.45 2.68 2.88
C LEU A 82 12.97 2.86 2.67
N PRO A 83 13.49 4.11 2.67
CA PRO A 83 14.87 4.41 2.32
C PRO A 83 15.94 3.70 3.18
N ARG A 84 15.62 3.38 4.43
CA ARG A 84 16.54 2.79 5.42
C ARG A 84 16.28 1.31 5.68
N GLU A 85 15.32 0.71 4.99
CA GLU A 85 15.03 -0.71 5.14
C GLU A 85 16.05 -1.56 4.38
N ASN A 86 16.54 -2.59 5.05
CA ASN A 86 17.40 -3.58 4.43
C ASN A 86 16.94 -4.98 4.85
N PHE A 87 16.33 -5.67 3.91
CA PHE A 87 15.75 -6.98 4.12
C PHE A 87 16.67 -8.09 3.60
N ARG A 88 16.58 -9.26 4.23
CA ARG A 88 17.33 -10.47 3.88
C ARG A 88 16.38 -11.60 3.57
N PRO A 89 16.79 -12.57 2.72
CA PRO A 89 16.02 -13.79 2.55
C PRO A 89 15.71 -14.47 3.89
N GLY A 90 14.45 -14.81 4.11
CA GLY A 90 13.91 -15.36 5.35
C GLY A 90 13.19 -14.34 6.25
N ASP A 91 13.38 -13.03 6.02
CA ASP A 91 12.67 -12.01 6.80
C ASP A 91 11.18 -12.00 6.47
N ARG A 92 10.34 -11.74 7.47
CA ARG A 92 8.91 -11.51 7.26
C ARG A 92 8.66 -10.03 7.07
N ILE A 93 7.90 -9.69 6.03
CA ILE A 93 7.60 -8.32 5.66
C ILE A 93 6.09 -8.19 5.45
N ARG A 94 5.54 -7.09 5.96
CA ARG A 94 4.17 -6.67 5.68
C ARG A 94 4.17 -5.60 4.60
N GLY A 95 3.14 -5.51 3.79
CA GLY A 95 3.00 -4.42 2.83
C GLY A 95 1.63 -4.39 2.22
N VAL A 96 1.23 -3.26 1.66
CA VAL A 96 -0.07 -3.13 1.01
C VAL A 96 0.01 -3.62 -0.43
N LEU A 97 -0.87 -4.53 -0.80
CA LEU A 97 -1.08 -4.93 -2.19
C LEU A 97 -1.78 -3.78 -2.93
N TYR A 98 -1.07 -3.06 -3.79
CA TYR A 98 -1.67 -1.89 -4.46
C TYR A 98 -2.04 -2.13 -5.93
N ALA A 99 -1.51 -3.20 -6.53
CA ALA A 99 -1.83 -3.55 -7.92
C ALA A 99 -1.55 -5.01 -8.21
N VAL A 100 -2.44 -5.64 -8.97
CA VAL A 100 -2.20 -6.92 -9.63
C VAL A 100 -2.05 -6.69 -11.14
N ARG A 101 -0.85 -6.90 -11.69
CA ARG A 101 -0.61 -6.69 -13.13
C ARG A 101 -0.35 -8.02 -13.87
N PRO A 102 -0.92 -8.21 -15.07
CA PRO A 102 -0.56 -9.34 -15.91
C PRO A 102 0.86 -9.14 -16.48
N GLU A 103 1.79 -10.05 -16.18
CA GLU A 103 3.11 -10.11 -16.82
C GLU A 103 3.23 -11.33 -17.76
N ALA A 104 4.26 -11.32 -18.62
CA ALA A 104 4.54 -12.39 -19.58
C ALA A 104 4.75 -13.79 -18.95
N ARG A 105 4.99 -13.86 -17.63
CA ARG A 105 5.18 -15.11 -16.87
C ARG A 105 4.08 -15.38 -15.85
N GLY A 106 2.92 -14.75 -16.04
CA GLY A 106 1.77 -14.81 -15.13
C GLY A 106 1.54 -13.47 -14.45
N ALA A 107 0.36 -13.32 -13.84
CA ALA A 107 0.05 -12.11 -13.09
C ALA A 107 0.95 -11.99 -11.85
N GLN A 108 1.40 -10.77 -11.58
CA GLN A 108 2.33 -10.43 -10.52
C GLN A 108 1.67 -9.44 -9.55
N LEU A 109 1.86 -9.72 -8.27
CA LEU A 109 1.34 -8.91 -7.17
C LEU A 109 2.37 -7.83 -6.81
N PHE A 110 1.97 -6.56 -6.86
CA PHE A 110 2.83 -5.43 -6.51
C PHE A 110 2.47 -4.93 -5.11
N VAL A 111 3.46 -4.96 -4.24
CA VAL A 111 3.32 -4.58 -2.84
C VAL A 111 4.13 -3.33 -2.57
N THR A 112 3.59 -2.43 -1.75
CA THR A 112 4.26 -1.20 -1.34
C THR A 112 4.30 -1.06 0.17
N ARG A 113 5.38 -0.43 0.65
CA ARG A 113 5.56 0.01 2.04
C ARG A 113 5.70 1.53 2.12
N SER A 114 5.97 2.22 1.01
CA SER A 114 6.19 3.65 0.98
C SER A 114 4.91 4.47 0.84
N LYS A 115 3.89 3.98 0.14
CA LYS A 115 2.69 4.78 -0.11
C LYS A 115 1.85 5.07 1.16
N PRO A 116 0.98 6.11 1.15
CA PRO A 116 0.13 6.46 2.29
C PRO A 116 -0.85 5.35 2.72
N GLU A 117 -1.28 4.48 1.80
CA GLU A 117 -2.20 3.37 2.08
C GLU A 117 -1.63 2.42 3.13
N MET A 118 -0.30 2.20 3.14
CA MET A 118 0.38 1.40 4.16
C MET A 118 0.15 1.97 5.56
N LEU A 119 0.19 3.29 5.70
CA LEU A 119 -0.02 3.96 6.97
C LEU A 119 -1.47 3.82 7.44
N ILE A 120 -2.41 4.03 6.52
CA ILE A 120 -3.86 3.95 6.78
C ILE A 120 -4.24 2.55 7.24
N GLU A 121 -3.79 1.51 6.54
CA GLU A 121 -4.11 0.13 6.88
C GLU A 121 -3.42 -0.34 8.17
N LEU A 122 -2.20 0.14 8.46
CA LEU A 122 -1.56 -0.14 9.75
C LEU A 122 -2.36 0.46 10.91
N PHE A 123 -2.87 1.68 10.77
CA PHE A 123 -3.73 2.28 11.77
C PHE A 123 -5.08 1.57 11.87
N ARG A 124 -5.65 1.10 10.76
CA ARG A 124 -6.90 0.32 10.78
C ARG A 124 -6.75 -0.97 11.60
N ILE A 125 -5.58 -1.63 11.55
CA ILE A 125 -5.29 -2.83 12.34
C ILE A 125 -5.02 -2.48 13.82
N GLU A 126 -4.30 -1.40 14.09
CA GLU A 126 -3.87 -1.02 15.44
C GLU A 126 -4.97 -0.29 16.26
N VAL A 127 -5.89 0.41 15.57
CA VAL A 127 -6.94 1.24 16.16
C VAL A 127 -8.31 0.62 15.81
N PRO A 128 -8.93 -0.16 16.71
CA PRO A 128 -10.20 -0.83 16.45
C PRO A 128 -11.33 0.15 16.11
N GLU A 129 -11.29 1.37 16.64
CA GLU A 129 -12.28 2.42 16.36
C GLU A 129 -12.31 2.81 14.86
N ILE A 130 -11.22 2.58 14.11
CA ILE A 130 -11.17 2.78 12.66
C ILE A 130 -11.84 1.62 11.92
N GLY A 131 -11.63 0.39 12.39
CA GLY A 131 -12.27 -0.80 11.80
C GLY A 131 -13.77 -0.85 12.03
N GLU A 132 -14.25 -0.26 13.14
CA GLU A 132 -15.68 -0.13 13.47
C GLU A 132 -16.35 1.11 12.83
N GLU A 133 -15.64 1.85 11.99
CA GLU A 133 -16.11 3.09 11.33
C GLU A 133 -16.56 4.21 12.30
N VAL A 134 -16.14 4.13 13.56
CA VAL A 134 -16.42 5.17 14.58
C VAL A 134 -15.45 6.34 14.42
N LEU A 135 -14.23 6.06 13.96
CA LEU A 135 -13.18 7.01 13.66
C LEU A 135 -12.73 6.83 12.21
N GLU A 136 -12.59 7.93 11.48
CA GLU A 136 -12.21 7.92 10.07
C GLU A 136 -10.91 8.70 9.84
N ILE A 137 -9.98 8.11 9.08
CA ILE A 137 -8.84 8.84 8.54
C ILE A 137 -9.28 9.51 7.24
N LYS A 138 -9.39 10.85 7.25
CA LYS A 138 -9.82 11.62 6.07
C LYS A 138 -8.69 11.83 5.06
N ALA A 139 -7.46 11.98 5.54
CA ALA A 139 -6.30 12.17 4.69
C ALA A 139 -5.02 11.74 5.41
N ALA A 140 -4.05 11.27 4.64
CA ALA A 140 -2.70 10.98 5.11
C ALA A 140 -1.69 11.54 4.10
N ALA A 141 -0.83 12.44 4.56
CA ALA A 141 0.30 12.95 3.80
C ALA A 141 1.58 12.41 4.42
N ARG A 142 2.45 11.81 3.61
CA ARG A 142 3.54 10.98 4.10
C ARG A 142 4.82 11.21 3.30
N ASP A 143 5.90 11.45 4.02
CA ASP A 143 7.29 11.37 3.56
C ASP A 143 7.88 10.06 4.10
N PRO A 144 7.90 8.98 3.30
CA PRO A 144 8.05 7.62 3.81
C PRO A 144 9.37 7.39 4.55
N GLY A 145 9.28 6.92 5.80
CA GLY A 145 10.44 6.67 6.65
C GLY A 145 11.03 7.92 7.32
N SER A 146 10.37 9.08 7.19
CA SER A 146 10.71 10.31 7.91
C SER A 146 9.55 10.78 8.78
N ARG A 147 8.46 11.21 8.14
CA ARG A 147 7.35 11.89 8.79
C ARG A 147 6.03 11.68 8.06
N ALA A 148 4.94 11.73 8.79
CA ALA A 148 3.60 11.80 8.22
C ALA A 148 2.70 12.72 9.03
N LYS A 149 1.75 13.34 8.33
CA LYS A 149 0.61 14.06 8.90
C LYS A 149 -0.66 13.30 8.56
N ILE A 150 -1.48 13.05 9.57
CA ILE A 150 -2.71 12.27 9.45
C ILE A 150 -3.87 13.14 9.93
N ALA A 151 -4.89 13.25 9.09
CA ALA A 151 -6.12 13.98 9.37
C ALA A 151 -7.20 12.99 9.80
N VAL A 152 -7.71 13.15 11.03
CA VAL A 152 -8.67 12.22 11.64
C VAL A 152 -9.97 12.93 11.99
N LYS A 153 -11.10 12.25 11.78
CA LYS A 153 -12.44 12.74 12.12
C LYS A 153 -13.21 11.66 12.85
N THR A 154 -14.05 12.04 13.79
CA THR A 154 -15.09 11.16 14.36
C THR A 154 -16.39 11.95 14.44
N ASN A 155 -17.52 11.24 14.30
CA ASN A 155 -18.84 11.82 14.49
C ASN A 155 -19.32 11.69 15.95
N ASP A 156 -18.67 10.85 16.77
CA ASP A 156 -19.00 10.70 18.18
C ASP A 156 -18.19 11.70 19.03
N LYS A 157 -18.90 12.65 19.63
CA LYS A 157 -18.32 13.68 20.52
C LYS A 157 -17.69 13.13 21.80
N ARG A 158 -17.95 11.86 22.14
CA ARG A 158 -17.37 11.19 23.32
C ARG A 158 -15.96 10.67 23.06
N ILE A 159 -15.54 10.60 21.80
CA ILE A 159 -14.26 10.03 21.40
C ILE A 159 -13.34 11.18 20.99
N ASP A 160 -12.16 11.21 21.60
CA ASP A 160 -11.07 12.04 21.12
C ASP A 160 -10.36 11.32 19.96
N PRO A 161 -10.44 11.83 18.71
CA PRO A 161 -9.88 11.14 17.57
C PRO A 161 -8.34 11.06 17.63
N VAL A 162 -7.68 12.04 18.23
CA VAL A 162 -6.22 12.01 18.38
C VAL A 162 -5.84 11.00 19.46
N GLY A 163 -6.49 11.05 20.62
CA GLY A 163 -6.26 10.12 21.72
C GLY A 163 -6.48 8.64 21.33
N ALA A 164 -7.51 8.36 20.53
CA ALA A 164 -7.78 7.01 20.03
C ALA A 164 -6.65 6.48 19.14
N CYS A 165 -6.11 7.31 18.23
CA CYS A 165 -5.00 6.90 17.37
C CYS A 165 -3.66 6.76 18.12
N VAL A 166 -3.43 7.58 19.14
CA VAL A 166 -2.20 7.55 19.95
C VAL A 166 -2.19 6.36 20.91
N GLY A 167 -3.34 6.05 21.52
CA GLY A 167 -3.48 5.00 22.53
C GLY A 167 -2.81 5.35 23.87
N MET A 168 -2.92 4.44 24.85
CA MET A 168 -2.34 4.66 26.18
C MET A 168 -0.82 4.89 26.09
N ARG A 169 -0.37 6.08 26.53
CA ARG A 169 1.04 6.50 26.50
C ARG A 169 1.70 6.37 25.11
N GLY A 170 0.93 6.48 24.03
CA GLY A 170 1.48 6.38 22.67
C GLY A 170 1.75 4.96 22.19
N ALA A 171 1.22 3.93 22.87
CA ALA A 171 1.50 2.54 22.52
C ALA A 171 1.14 2.20 21.05
N ARG A 172 -0.02 2.67 20.56
CA ARG A 172 -0.51 2.38 19.21
C ARG A 172 0.36 3.06 18.14
N VAL A 173 0.63 4.37 18.30
CA VAL A 173 1.53 5.10 17.38
C VAL A 173 2.95 4.55 17.39
N GLN A 174 3.44 4.07 18.54
CA GLN A 174 4.78 3.49 18.63
C GLN A 174 4.88 2.16 17.89
N ALA A 175 3.82 1.34 17.91
CA ALA A 175 3.76 0.09 17.14
C ALA A 175 3.83 0.37 15.64
N VAL A 176 3.02 1.31 15.14
CA VAL A 176 3.03 1.73 13.73
C VAL A 176 4.37 2.37 13.34
N SER A 177 4.93 3.23 14.19
CA SER A 177 6.25 3.85 13.95
C SER A 177 7.37 2.83 13.88
N THR A 178 7.34 1.81 14.74
CA THR A 178 8.34 0.73 14.72
C THR A 178 8.25 -0.08 13.42
N GLU A 179 7.03 -0.39 12.96
CA GLU A 179 6.81 -1.07 11.68
C GLU A 179 7.29 -0.24 10.48
N LEU A 180 7.19 1.09 10.54
CA LEU A 180 7.60 2.01 9.47
C LEU A 180 9.01 2.60 9.65
N GLY A 181 9.89 1.91 10.39
CA GLY A 181 11.31 2.28 10.47
C GLY A 181 11.59 3.55 11.29
N GLY A 182 10.74 3.87 12.26
CA GLY A 182 10.87 5.05 13.13
C GLY A 182 10.24 6.31 12.57
N GLU A 183 9.31 6.18 11.62
CA GLU A 183 8.58 7.32 11.06
C GLU A 183 7.82 8.11 12.13
N THR A 184 7.88 9.44 12.07
CA THR A 184 7.22 10.32 13.04
C THR A 184 5.84 10.75 12.56
N HIS A 185 4.81 10.52 13.38
CA HIS A 185 3.42 10.78 13.01
C HIS A 185 2.86 11.98 13.76
N ARG A 186 2.20 12.88 13.03
CA ARG A 186 1.44 14.00 13.61
C ARG A 186 -0.02 13.86 13.23
N TYR A 187 -0.91 14.06 14.20
CA TYR A 187 -2.36 13.91 14.02
C TYR A 187 -3.04 15.26 14.12
N ARG A 188 -4.00 15.51 13.23
CA ARG A 188 -4.82 16.72 13.26
C ARG A 188 -6.30 16.38 13.16
N PRO A 189 -7.14 16.92 14.05
CA PRO A 189 -8.58 16.80 13.88
C PRO A 189 -9.00 17.57 12.62
N VAL A 190 -9.86 16.95 11.84
CA VAL A 190 -10.47 17.57 10.67
C VAL A 190 -11.53 18.55 11.13
N ASP A 191 -11.50 19.75 10.54
CA ASP A 191 -12.56 20.75 10.67
C ASP A 191 -13.32 20.84 9.35
N ASP A 192 -14.63 21.10 9.42
CA ASP A 192 -15.46 21.24 8.22
C ASP A 192 -15.19 22.58 7.51
N ASN A 193 -14.59 23.56 8.20
CA ASN A 193 -14.05 24.76 7.58
C ASN A 193 -12.64 24.49 7.01
N PRO A 194 -12.45 24.57 5.67
CA PRO A 194 -11.16 24.31 5.03
C PRO A 194 -10.03 25.21 5.53
N ALA A 195 -10.30 26.48 5.82
CA ALA A 195 -9.30 27.40 6.34
C ALA A 195 -8.81 26.98 7.74
N GLN A 196 -9.74 26.57 8.60
CA GLN A 196 -9.41 26.07 9.93
C GLN A 196 -8.65 24.74 9.87
N PHE A 197 -9.03 23.86 8.95
CA PHE A 197 -8.32 22.61 8.72
C PHE A 197 -6.86 22.85 8.28
N VAL A 198 -6.62 23.81 7.39
CA VAL A 198 -5.27 24.16 6.96
C VAL A 198 -4.45 24.78 8.10
N ILE A 199 -5.04 25.67 8.91
CA ILE A 199 -4.37 26.21 10.11
C ILE A 199 -3.96 25.07 11.05
N ASN A 200 -4.85 24.12 11.31
CA ASN A 200 -4.56 22.95 12.13
C ASN A 200 -3.44 22.09 11.50
N ALA A 201 -3.46 21.91 10.18
CA ALA A 201 -2.44 21.15 9.45
C ALA A 201 -1.04 21.78 9.53
N MET A 202 -0.94 23.11 9.64
CA MET A 202 0.33 23.84 9.74
C MET A 202 1.02 23.72 11.10
N ALA A 203 0.28 23.37 12.16
CA ALA A 203 0.88 23.18 13.47
C ALA A 203 2.03 22.15 13.41
N PRO A 204 3.20 22.43 14.01
CA PRO A 204 3.43 23.40 15.10
C PRO A 204 3.70 24.85 14.68
N ALA A 205 3.72 25.20 13.39
CA ALA A 205 3.92 26.58 12.97
C ALA A 205 2.65 27.41 13.18
N ASP A 206 2.79 28.58 13.81
CA ASP A 206 1.67 29.52 13.96
C ASP A 206 1.44 30.29 12.65
N VAL A 207 0.20 30.24 12.19
CA VAL A 207 -0.28 30.94 10.99
C VAL A 207 -0.68 32.36 11.35
N ALA A 208 -0.06 33.35 10.69
CA ALA A 208 -0.36 34.77 10.89
C ALA A 208 -1.57 35.22 10.07
N SER A 209 -1.67 34.77 8.82
CA SER A 209 -2.85 34.99 7.97
C SER A 209 -2.96 33.92 6.89
N ILE A 210 -4.18 33.72 6.39
CA ILE A 210 -4.49 32.81 5.29
C ILE A 210 -5.32 33.56 4.25
N VAL A 211 -4.96 33.43 2.98
CA VAL A 211 -5.74 33.94 1.85
C VAL A 211 -6.17 32.74 1.02
N VAL A 212 -7.48 32.60 0.80
CA VAL A 212 -8.07 31.47 0.08
C VAL A 212 -8.50 31.96 -1.31
N ASP A 213 -8.01 31.30 -2.35
CA ASP A 213 -8.48 31.45 -3.73
C ASP A 213 -9.33 30.21 -4.05
N GLU A 214 -10.65 30.36 -3.95
CA GLU A 214 -11.62 29.27 -4.15
C GLU A 214 -11.66 28.79 -5.61
N ASP A 215 -11.47 29.69 -6.58
CA ASP A 215 -11.51 29.36 -8.01
C ASP A 215 -10.34 28.45 -8.40
N LYS A 216 -9.17 28.64 -7.79
CA LYS A 216 -7.97 27.83 -8.06
C LYS A 216 -7.75 26.71 -7.05
N HIS A 217 -8.57 26.61 -6.01
CA HIS A 217 -8.33 25.71 -4.87
C HIS A 217 -6.93 25.86 -4.26
N THR A 218 -6.44 27.10 -4.13
CA THR A 218 -5.13 27.40 -3.53
C THR A 218 -5.28 28.24 -2.26
N MET A 219 -4.39 28.03 -1.30
CA MET A 219 -4.33 28.85 -0.08
C MET A 219 -2.92 29.37 0.14
N ASP A 220 -2.79 30.69 0.25
CA ASP A 220 -1.55 31.35 0.62
C ASP A 220 -1.51 31.52 2.13
N ILE A 221 -0.45 30.99 2.76
CA ILE A 221 -0.31 30.96 4.21
C ILE A 221 0.87 31.85 4.58
N ALA A 222 0.60 32.94 5.31
CA ALA A 222 1.64 33.77 5.91
C ALA A 222 1.98 33.23 7.30
N VAL A 223 3.26 32.98 7.55
CA VAL A 223 3.79 32.59 8.86
C VAL A 223 4.94 33.53 9.23
N GLU A 224 5.16 33.75 10.53
CA GLU A 224 6.30 34.55 10.99
C GLU A 224 7.63 33.88 10.62
N ALA A 225 8.66 34.68 10.35
CA ALA A 225 9.92 34.18 9.82
C ALA A 225 10.60 33.12 10.73
N GLY A 226 10.39 33.21 12.05
CA GLY A 226 10.88 32.21 13.02
C GLY A 226 10.17 30.85 12.94
N ASN A 227 8.94 30.83 12.42
CA ASN A 227 8.08 29.65 12.32
C ASN A 227 8.12 28.99 10.93
N LEU A 228 8.66 29.67 9.90
CA LEU A 228 8.90 29.10 8.56
C LEU A 228 9.67 27.78 8.62
N ALA A 229 10.72 27.73 9.46
CA ALA A 229 11.54 26.54 9.62
C ALA A 229 10.83 25.39 10.38
N GLN A 230 9.69 25.64 11.04
CA GLN A 230 8.95 24.61 11.77
C GLN A 230 7.77 24.05 10.97
N GLY A 231 7.17 24.86 10.10
CA GLY A 231 6.08 24.43 9.21
C GLY A 231 6.55 23.47 8.12
N ASP A 232 7.79 23.69 7.64
CA ASP A 232 8.28 23.14 6.37
C ASP A 232 9.63 22.40 6.46
N ARG A 233 10.14 22.11 7.68
CA ARG A 233 11.31 21.22 7.79
C ARG A 233 10.91 19.83 7.27
N PRO A 234 11.60 19.24 6.27
CA PRO A 234 11.37 17.86 5.84
C PRO A 234 11.71 16.83 6.94
#